data_AF-A0A7S9D723-F1
#
_entry.id   AF-A0A7S9D723-F1
#
_cell.length_a   1.000
_cell.length_b   1.000
_cell.length_c   1.000
_cell.angle_alpha   90.00
_cell.angle_beta   90.00
_cell.angle_gamma   90.00
#
_symmetry.space_group_name_H-M   'P 1'
#
loop_
_entity.id
_entity.type
_entity.pdbx_description
1 polymer ?
#
loop_
_entity_poly.entity_id
_entity_poly.type
_entity_poly.pdbx_seq_one_letter_code
_entity_poly.pdbx_strand_id
1 'polypeptide(L)' 'MDERRDKARHRVLKAGTIEFGGGAIDCTVRNFSDTGAALDVTSPVGIPDQFTLSIKADGAHLPCTVVWRKEKRIGVRFG' A
#
# COMPACT_ATOMS: atom_id res chain seq x y z
N MET A 1 15.03 -9.73 26.86
CA MET A 1 15.03 -10.34 25.52
C MET A 1 13.89 -9.67 24.75
N ASP A 2 14.17 -8.50 24.18
CA ASP A 2 13.18 -7.70 23.43
C ASP A 2 13.56 -7.80 21.94
N GLU A 3 13.16 -8.89 21.28
CA GLU A 3 13.15 -8.97 19.81
C GLU A 3 11.93 -8.21 19.28
N ARG A 4 11.88 -6.91 19.55
CA ARG A 4 10.72 -6.08 19.20
C ARG A 4 10.93 -5.43 17.84
N ARG A 5 10.76 -6.28 16.82
CA ARG A 5 10.44 -5.91 15.42
C ARG A 5 11.54 -5.13 14.69
N ASP A 6 12.52 -5.90 14.24
CA ASP A 6 13.34 -5.64 13.06
C ASP A 6 12.44 -5.45 11.81
N LYS A 7 12.95 -4.78 10.76
CA LYS A 7 12.24 -4.12 9.65
C LYS A 7 11.74 -2.71 9.98
N ALA A 8 12.69 -1.77 9.99
CA ALA A 8 12.46 -0.34 10.01
C ALA A 8 11.40 0.08 8.99
N ARG A 9 10.20 0.36 9.49
CA ARG A 9 9.14 1.05 8.77
C ARG A 9 9.61 2.45 8.43
N HIS A 10 10.21 2.60 7.26
CA HIS A 10 10.55 3.92 6.74
C HIS A 10 9.24 4.66 6.50
N ARG A 11 8.98 5.69 7.31
CA ARG A 11 7.83 6.58 7.16
C ARG A 11 8.05 7.47 5.95
N VAL A 12 7.87 6.89 4.77
CA VAL A 12 7.94 7.60 3.50
C VAL A 12 6.54 8.07 3.15
N LEU A 13 6.38 9.35 2.80
CA LEU A 13 5.25 9.78 1.98
C LEU A 13 5.69 9.60 0.53
N LYS A 14 5.42 8.41 -0.04
CA LYS A 14 5.60 8.18 -1.48
C LYS A 14 4.25 8.30 -2.16
N ALA A 15 4.21 9.02 -3.27
CA ALA A 15 3.09 8.93 -4.19
C ALA A 15 3.08 7.52 -4.80
N GLY A 16 1.96 6.82 -4.65
CA GLY A 16 1.72 5.51 -5.22
C GLY A 16 0.48 5.55 -6.09
N THR A 17 0.36 4.61 -7.00
CA THR A 17 -0.82 4.42 -7.84
C THR A 17 -1.29 2.98 -7.68
N ILE A 18 -2.55 2.81 -7.33
CA ILE A 18 -3.21 1.52 -7.24
C ILE A 18 -3.72 1.17 -8.63
N GLU A 19 -3.10 0.21 -9.28
CA GLU A 19 -3.46 -0.27 -10.62
C GLU A 19 -4.25 -1.58 -10.50
N PHE A 20 -5.41 -1.62 -11.14
CA PHE A 20 -6.26 -2.80 -11.20
C PHE A 20 -7.00 -2.87 -12.55
N GLY A 21 -7.59 -4.02 -12.87
CA GLY A 21 -8.27 -4.24 -14.17
C GLY A 21 -9.45 -3.32 -14.48
N GLY A 22 -9.85 -2.44 -13.55
CA GLY A 22 -10.90 -1.44 -13.73
C GLY A 22 -10.43 0.01 -13.69
N GLY A 23 -9.11 0.27 -13.57
CA GLY A 23 -8.56 1.62 -13.56
C GLY A 23 -7.31 1.77 -12.69
N ALA A 24 -6.86 3.02 -12.58
CA ALA A 24 -5.74 3.41 -11.71
C ALA A 24 -6.20 4.50 -10.74
N ILE A 25 -5.87 4.37 -9.46
CA ILE A 25 -6.24 5.32 -8.41
C ILE A 25 -4.99 5.81 -7.71
N ASP A 26 -4.81 7.13 -7.65
CA ASP A 26 -3.72 7.72 -6.88
C ASP A 26 -3.90 7.49 -5.38
N CYS A 27 -2.80 7.10 -4.72
CA CYS A 27 -2.74 6.84 -3.31
C CYS A 27 -1.44 7.41 -2.71
N THR A 28 -1.43 7.61 -1.41
CA THR A 28 -0.23 7.98 -0.67
C THR A 28 0.20 6.80 0.16
N VAL A 29 1.39 6.26 -0.10
CA VAL A 29 2.00 5.27 0.78
C VAL A 29 2.40 6.00 2.06
N ARG A 30 1.80 5.63 3.20
CA ARG A 30 2.08 6.24 4.50
C ARG A 30 3.06 5.42 5.32
N ASN A 31 3.01 4.10 5.14
CA ASN A 31 3.91 3.17 5.78
C ASN A 31 4.25 2.06 4.81
N PHE A 32 5.55 1.78 4.65
CA PHE A 32 6.04 0.68 3.83
C PHE A 32 6.83 -0.28 4.71
N SER A 33 6.65 -1.57 4.49
CA SER A 33 7.36 -2.66 5.17
C SER A 33 7.55 -3.78 4.18
N ASP A 34 8.53 -4.62 4.40
CA ASP A 34 8.82 -5.76 3.53
C ASP A 34 7.63 -6.72 3.33
N THR A 35 6.73 -6.80 4.32
CA THR A 35 5.54 -7.65 4.28
C THR A 35 4.26 -6.93 3.85
N GLY A 36 4.27 -5.60 3.71
CA GLY A 36 3.05 -4.85 3.38
C GLY A 36 3.16 -3.34 3.56
N ALA A 37 2.08 -2.64 3.23
CA ALA A 37 2.02 -1.19 3.32
C ALA A 37 0.66 -0.69 3.82
N ALA A 38 0.66 0.52 4.36
CA ALA A 38 -0.56 1.28 4.61
C ALA A 38 -0.65 2.41 3.59
N LEU A 39 -1.74 2.41 2.84
CA LEU A 39 -2.06 3.37 1.79
C LEU A 39 -3.18 4.29 2.26
N ASP A 40 -3.04 5.57 1.95
CA ASP A 40 -4.07 6.58 2.11
C ASP A 40 -4.67 6.86 0.72
N VAL A 41 -5.98 6.76 0.58
CA VAL A 41 -6.71 6.89 -0.69
C VAL A 41 -7.84 7.90 -0.51
N THR A 42 -8.16 8.65 -1.56
CA THR A 42 -9.28 9.60 -1.53
C THR A 42 -10.60 8.89 -1.24
N SER A 43 -10.80 7.71 -1.83
CA SER A 43 -11.94 6.83 -1.57
C SER A 43 -11.54 5.36 -1.75
N PRO A 44 -11.83 4.47 -0.79
CA PRO A 44 -11.64 3.03 -0.96
C PRO A 44 -12.74 2.37 -1.79
N VAL A 45 -13.77 3.11 -2.17
CA VAL A 45 -14.90 2.61 -2.98
C VAL A 45 -14.41 2.30 -4.39
N GLY A 46 -14.62 1.06 -4.83
CA GLY A 46 -14.19 0.59 -6.17
C GLY A 46 -12.77 0.00 -6.22
N ILE A 47 -12.02 0.03 -5.12
CA ILE A 47 -10.70 -0.64 -5.06
C ILE A 47 -10.92 -2.15 -4.83
N PRO A 48 -10.41 -3.03 -5.70
CA PRO A 48 -10.52 -4.48 -5.50
C PRO A 48 -9.65 -4.94 -4.32
N ASP A 49 -9.89 -6.16 -3.86
CA ASP A 49 -9.09 -6.74 -2.76
C ASP A 49 -7.68 -7.11 -3.18
N GLN A 50 -7.45 -7.27 -4.48
CA GLN A 50 -6.15 -7.55 -5.06
C GLN A 50 -5.86 -6.54 -6.16
N PHE A 51 -4.71 -5.88 -6.08
CA PHE A 51 -4.28 -4.85 -7.02
C PHE A 51 -2.76 -4.75 -7.04
N THR A 52 -2.22 -4.03 -8.02
CA THR A 52 -0.79 -3.75 -8.11
C THR A 52 -0.54 -2.34 -7.59
N LEU A 53 0.34 -2.19 -6.60
CA LEU A 53 0.81 -0.91 -6.12
C LEU A 53 2.04 -0.48 -6.92
N SER A 54 1.90 0.59 -7.67
CA SER A 54 3.00 1.21 -8.42
C SER A 54 3.54 2.42 -7.67
N ILE A 55 4.82 2.39 -7.32
CA ILE A 55 5.50 3.44 -6.57
C ILE A 55 6.43 4.18 -7.52
N LYS A 56 5.99 5.34 -8.04
CA LYS A 56 6.78 6.12 -9.02
C LYS A 56 8.19 6.47 -8.55
N ALA A 57 8.34 6.75 -7.25
CA ALA A 57 9.63 7.10 -6.66
C ALA A 57 10.65 5.94 -6.67
N ASP A 58 10.18 4.70 -6.75
CA ASP A 58 10.99 3.48 -6.71
C ASP A 58 11.03 2.75 -8.05
N GLY A 59 10.08 3.06 -8.95
CA GLY A 59 9.83 2.25 -10.15
C GLY A 59 9.32 0.84 -9.82
N ALA A 60 8.84 0.61 -8.59
CA ALA A 60 8.40 -0.69 -8.12
C ALA A 60 6.91 -0.91 -8.40
N HIS A 61 6.58 -2.08 -8.94
CA HIS A 61 5.22 -2.56 -9.17
C HIS A 61 5.01 -3.80 -8.30
N LEU A 62 4.28 -3.65 -7.19
CA LEU A 62 4.16 -4.68 -6.17
C LEU A 62 2.74 -5.24 -6.15
N PRO A 63 2.53 -6.55 -6.38
CA PRO A 63 1.22 -7.15 -6.20
C PRO A 63 0.85 -7.11 -4.71
N CYS A 64 -0.31 -6.53 -4.44
CA CYS A 64 -0.80 -6.23 -3.10
C CYS A 64 -2.16 -6.87 -2.89
N THR A 65 -2.37 -7.44 -1.70
CA THR A 65 -3.69 -7.90 -1.25
C THR A 65 -4.14 -7.07 -0.07
N VAL A 66 -5.37 -6.58 -0.10
CA VAL A 66 -5.98 -5.81 0.97
C VAL A 66 -6.22 -6.71 2.17
N VAL A 67 -5.77 -6.26 3.34
CA VAL A 67 -5.98 -6.96 4.62
C VAL A 67 -7.07 -6.27 5.42
N TRP A 68 -7.14 -4.94 5.34
CA TRP A 68 -8.16 -4.15 6.03
C TRP A 68 -8.40 -2.83 5.31
N ARG A 69 -9.61 -2.30 5.46
CA ARG A 69 -10.02 -1.01 4.92
C ARG A 69 -10.66 -0.20 6.05
N LYS A 70 -10.26 1.06 6.17
CA LYS A 70 -10.82 1.98 7.18
C LYS A 70 -10.90 3.39 6.60
N GLU A 71 -12.12 3.82 6.30
CA GLU A 71 -12.47 5.20 5.94
C GLU A 71 -11.77 5.69 4.67
N LYS A 72 -10.54 6.20 4.77
CA LYS A 72 -9.65 6.64 3.66
C LYS A 72 -8.31 5.92 3.66
N ARG A 73 -8.21 4.80 4.36
CA ARG A 73 -6.97 4.03 4.51
C ARG A 73 -7.19 2.57 4.19
N ILE A 74 -6.18 1.99 3.58
CA ILE A 74 -6.15 0.59 3.20
C ILE A 74 -4.82 0.01 3.68
N GLY A 75 -4.90 -1.08 4.43
CA GLY A 75 -3.74 -1.90 4.72
C GLY A 75 -3.62 -2.99 3.68
N VAL A 76 -2.45 -3.11 3.07
CA VAL A 76 -2.12 -4.17 2.12
C VAL A 76 -0.98 -5.03 2.62
N ARG A 77 -0.99 -6.27 2.18
CA ARG A 77 0.11 -7.23 2.32
C ARG A 77 0.73 -7.46 0.95
N PHE A 78 2.05 -7.52 0.92
CA PHE A 78 2.80 -7.89 -0.27
C PHE A 78 2.83 -9.41 -0.40
N GLY A 79 2.61 -9.89 -1.63
CA GLY A 79 2.60 -11.31 -2.00
C GLY A 79 3.94 -11.77 -2.54
#